data_AF-A0A5Q4DDL8-F1
#
_entry.id   AF-A0A5Q4DDL8-F1
#
_cell.length_a   1.000
_cell.length_b   1.000
_cell.length_c   1.000
_cell.angle_alpha   90.00
_cell.angle_beta   90.00
_cell.angle_gamma   90.00
#
_symmetry.space_group_name_H-M   'P 1'
#
loop_
_entity.id
_entity.type
_entity.pdbx_description
1 polymer ?
#
loop_
_entity_poly.entity_id
_entity_poly.type
_entity_poly.pdbx_seq_one_letter_code
_entity_poly.pdbx_strand_id
1 'polypeptide(L)' 'MEDSVAVDAKRILLRYGAPIALLDQIDEAERIELAREVSRTPVPDRGYRLQDLLVAKGFLDAETVAASRARKSRRKK' A
#
# COMPACT_ATOMS: atom_id res chain seq x y z
N MET A 1 -25.41 -0.91 -7.56
CA MET A 1 -24.50 0.11 -7.02
C MET A 1 -23.25 -0.66 -6.63
N GLU A 2 -22.36 -0.93 -7.60
CA GLU A 2 -21.05 -1.50 -7.26
C GLU A 2 -20.40 -0.54 -6.26
N ASP A 3 -19.91 -1.04 -5.13
CA ASP A 3 -19.34 -0.22 -4.07
C ASP A 3 -18.14 0.57 -4.58
N SER A 4 -18.42 1.79 -5.04
CA SER A 4 -17.47 2.68 -5.69
C SER A 4 -16.26 2.98 -4.79
N VAL A 5 -16.49 2.98 -3.48
CA VAL A 5 -15.47 3.17 -2.44
C VAL A 5 -14.51 1.98 -2.36
N ALA A 6 -15.01 0.75 -2.45
CA ALA A 6 -14.18 -0.45 -2.38
C ALA A 6 -13.27 -0.57 -3.62
N VAL A 7 -13.82 -0.27 -4.80
CA VAL A 7 -13.07 -0.24 -6.06
C VAL A 7 -12.00 0.86 -6.03
N ASP A 8 -12.34 2.06 -5.55
CA ASP A 8 -11.38 3.16 -5.42
C ASP A 8 -10.27 2.84 -4.41
N ALA A 9 -10.61 2.25 -3.26
CA ALA A 9 -9.64 1.79 -2.28
C ALA A 9 -8.65 0.80 -2.89
N LYS A 10 -9.14 -0.23 -3.61
CA LYS A 10 -8.28 -1.19 -4.31
C LYS A 10 -7.37 -0.47 -5.32
N ARG A 11 -7.88 0.48 -6.10
CA ARG A 11 -7.10 1.27 -7.07
C ARG A 11 -6.02 2.13 -6.41
N ILE A 12 -6.33 2.80 -5.31
CA ILE A 12 -5.36 3.61 -4.54
C ILE A 12 -4.21 2.73 -4.04
N LEU A 13 -4.52 1.59 -3.44
CA LEU A 13 -3.50 0.69 -2.90
C LEU A 13 -2.60 0.12 -4.01
N LEU A 14 -3.18 -0.28 -5.15
CA LEU A 14 -2.42 -0.72 -6.33
C LEU A 14 -1.51 0.39 -6.87
N ARG A 15 -2.04 1.62 -6.99
CA ARG A 15 -1.29 2.78 -7.49
C ARG A 15 -0.04 3.05 -6.67
N TYR A 16 -0.11 2.86 -5.36
CA TYR A 16 1.00 3.10 -4.45
C TYR A 16 1.85 1.86 -4.14
N GLY A 17 1.58 0.72 -4.80
CA GLY A 17 2.48 -0.43 -4.87
C GLY A 17 2.14 -1.62 -3.97
N ALA A 18 0.90 -1.73 -3.47
CA ALA A 18 0.47 -2.97 -2.84
C ALA A 18 0.42 -4.12 -3.88
N PRO A 19 0.94 -5.32 -3.56
CA PRO A 19 0.83 -6.48 -4.45
C PRO A 19 -0.63 -6.90 -4.64
N ILE A 20 -1.04 -7.21 -5.88
CA ILE A 20 -2.43 -7.58 -6.18
C ILE A 20 -2.86 -8.85 -5.41
N ALA A 21 -1.98 -9.85 -5.34
CA ALA A 21 -2.23 -11.11 -4.64
C ALA A 21 -2.45 -10.94 -3.13
N LEU A 22 -1.92 -9.86 -2.56
CA LEU A 22 -2.08 -9.51 -1.16
C LEU A 22 -3.41 -8.76 -0.94
N LEU A 23 -3.82 -7.90 -1.87
CA LEU A 23 -5.11 -7.18 -1.78
C LEU A 23 -6.34 -8.08 -1.89
N ASP A 24 -6.20 -9.28 -2.45
CA ASP A 24 -7.28 -10.26 -2.50
C ASP A 24 -7.44 -11.03 -1.17
N GLN A 25 -6.44 -10.93 -0.27
CA GLN A 25 -6.46 -11.52 1.08
C GLN A 25 -6.86 -10.52 2.17
N ILE A 26 -6.89 -9.23 1.84
CA ILE A 26 -7.30 -8.16 2.76
C ILE A 26 -8.79 -7.90 2.58
N ASP A 27 -9.51 -7.91 3.69
CA ASP A 27 -10.94 -7.61 3.72
C ASP A 27 -11.24 -6.20 3.20
N GLU A 28 -12.43 -6.03 2.63
CA GLU A 28 -12.81 -4.76 2.01
C GLU A 28 -12.73 -3.57 2.97
N ALA A 29 -13.26 -3.72 4.18
CA ALA A 29 -13.23 -2.68 5.21
C ALA A 29 -11.80 -2.23 5.53
N GLU A 30 -10.88 -3.18 5.61
CA GLU A 30 -9.47 -2.90 5.89
C GLU A 30 -8.76 -2.25 4.68
N ARG A 31 -9.08 -2.65 3.44
CA ARG A 31 -8.60 -1.94 2.25
C ARG A 31 -9.04 -0.48 2.23
N ILE A 32 -10.29 -0.23 2.60
CA ILE A 32 -10.84 1.14 2.68
C ILE A 32 -10.10 1.94 3.75
N GLU A 33 -9.85 1.36 4.92
CA GLU A 33 -9.09 2.00 6.00
C GLU A 33 -7.66 2.35 5.56
N LEU A 34 -6.94 1.38 4.98
CA LEU A 34 -5.60 1.58 4.44
C LEU A 34 -5.57 2.68 3.38
N ALA A 35 -6.52 2.66 2.43
CA ALA A 35 -6.60 3.66 1.38
C ALA A 35 -6.86 5.08 1.93
N ARG A 36 -7.67 5.20 3.00
CA ARG A 36 -7.90 6.48 3.68
C ARG A 36 -6.64 7.00 4.34
N GLU A 37 -5.91 6.16 5.05
CA GLU A 37 -4.63 6.54 5.66
C GLU A 37 -3.59 7.00 4.62
N VAL A 38 -3.45 6.23 3.54
CA VAL A 38 -2.55 6.59 2.44
C VAL A 38 -2.99 7.91 1.80
N SER A 39 -4.29 8.13 1.61
CA SER A 39 -4.79 9.37 0.99
C SER A 39 -4.52 10.62 1.84
N ARG A 40 -4.51 10.50 3.17
CA ARG A 40 -4.16 11.59 4.10
C ARG A 40 -2.66 11.91 4.15
N THR A 41 -1.83 11.06 3.56
CA THR A 41 -0.37 11.24 3.52
C THR A 41 0.02 12.11 2.31
N PRO A 42 1.06 12.96 2.42
CA PRO A 42 1.59 13.70 1.28
C PRO A 42 1.91 12.77 0.10
N VAL A 43 1.53 13.19 -1.11
CA VAL A 43 1.69 12.41 -2.35
C VAL A 43 3.07 11.72 -2.50
N PRO A 44 4.22 12.38 -2.26
CA PRO A 44 5.53 11.74 -2.40
C PRO A 44 5.76 10.57 -1.41
N ASP A 45 5.07 10.56 -0.28
CA ASP A 45 5.33 9.64 0.83
C ASP A 45 4.33 8.48 0.91
N ARG A 46 3.23 8.56 0.15
CA ARG A 46 2.12 7.58 0.15
C ARG A 46 2.57 6.14 -0.05
N GLY A 47 3.51 5.90 -0.96
CA GLY A 47 4.04 4.55 -1.21
C GLY A 47 4.85 4.02 -0.02
N TYR A 48 5.63 4.88 0.64
CA TYR A 48 6.36 4.48 1.84
C TYR A 48 5.40 4.20 3.00
N ARG A 49 4.43 5.10 3.22
CA ARG A 49 3.41 4.91 4.25
C ARG A 49 2.61 3.63 4.05
N LEU A 50 2.21 3.32 2.82
CA LEU A 50 1.49 2.08 2.51
C LEU A 50 2.32 0.84 2.89
N GLN A 51 3.60 0.82 2.53
CA GLN A 51 4.48 -0.28 2.91
C GLN A 51 4.61 -0.41 4.42
N ASP A 52 4.77 0.70 5.15
CA ASP A 52 4.87 0.68 6.61
C ASP A 52 3.59 0.12 7.25
N LEU A 53 2.41 0.50 6.72
CA LEU A 53 1.12 -0.01 7.18
C LEU A 53 0.95 -1.52 6.91
N LEU A 54 1.35 -1.98 5.73
CA LEU A 54 1.29 -3.39 5.39
C LEU A 54 2.24 -4.23 6.25
N VAL A 55 3.41 -3.69 6.61
CA VAL A 55 4.32 -4.34 7.57
C VAL A 55 3.72 -4.35 8.97
N ALA A 56 3.17 -3.22 9.44
CA ALA A 56 2.58 -3.13 10.77
C ALA A 56 1.41 -4.10 10.99
N LYS A 57 0.63 -4.36 9.94
CA LYS A 57 -0.47 -5.34 9.95
C LYS A 57 -0.02 -6.78 9.65
N GLY A 58 1.27 -7.01 9.39
CA GLY A 58 1.84 -8.34 9.14
C GLY A 58 1.63 -8.90 7.73
N PHE A 59 1.15 -8.08 6.79
CA PHE A 59 0.96 -8.49 5.40
C PHE A 59 2.26 -8.50 4.59
N LEU A 60 3.23 -7.69 4.99
CA LEU A 60 4.56 -7.65 4.39
C LEU A 60 5.63 -7.85 5.45
N ASP A 61 6.73 -8.46 5.02
CA ASP A 61 7.94 -8.54 5.83
C ASP A 61 8.77 -7.25 5.72
N ALA A 62 9.26 -6.77 6.87
CA ALA A 62 10.02 -5.54 6.98
C ALA A 62 11.36 -5.61 6.23
N GLU A 63 12.00 -6.77 6.23
CA GLU A 63 13.28 -6.98 5.53
C GLU A 63 13.08 -6.87 4.01
N THR A 64 12.02 -7.50 3.49
CA THR A 64 11.62 -7.44 2.10
C THR A 64 11.33 -5.99 1.64
N VAL A 65 10.60 -5.23 2.46
CA VAL A 65 10.32 -3.81 2.18
C VAL A 65 11.60 -2.98 2.19
N ALA A 66 12.49 -3.15 3.18
CA ALA A 66 13.75 -2.43 3.27
C ALA A 66 14.65 -2.68 2.04
N ALA A 67 14.75 -3.94 1.60
CA ALA A 67 15.48 -4.31 0.39
C ALA A 67 14.93 -3.61 -0.86
N SER A 68 13.61 -3.50 -0.99
CA SER A 68 12.96 -2.81 -2.11
C SER A 68 13.29 -1.31 -2.15
N ARG A 69 13.30 -0.65 -0.99
CA ARG A 69 13.65 0.78 -0.85
C ARG A 69 15.12 1.02 -1.17
N ALA A 70 16.01 0.16 -0.69
CA ALA A 70 17.44 0.25 -0.97
C ALA A 70 17.76 0.14 -2.47
N ARG A 71 17.10 -0.78 -3.18
CA ARG A 71 17.22 -0.92 -4.65
C ARG A 71 16.75 0.35 -5.38
N LYS A 72 15.66 0.97 -4.93
CA LYS A 72 15.13 2.22 -5.51
C LYS A 72 16.08 3.41 -5.33
N SER A 73 16.73 3.50 -4.16
CA SER A 73 17.76 4.51 -3.88
C SER A 73 18.98 4.38 -4.81
N ARG A 74 19.49 3.15 -5.01
CA ARG A 74 20.65 2.90 -5.88
C ARG A 74 20.41 3.26 -7.35
N ARG A 75 19.18 3.11 -7.82
CA ARG A 75 18.81 3.38 -9.23
C ARG A 75 18.59 4.87 -9.54
N LYS A 76 18.54 5.71 -8.51
CA LYS A 76 18.38 7.17 -8.61
C LYS A 76 19.73 7.91 -8.62
N LYS A 77 20.84 7.18 -8.48
CA LYS A 77 22.22 7.67 -8.47
C LYS A 77 22.89 7.34 -9.79
#